data_AF-W4VE08-F1
#
_entry.id   AF-W4VE08-F1
#
_cell.length_a   1.000
_cell.length_b   1.000
_cell.length_c   1.000
_cell.angle_alpha   90.00
_cell.angle_beta   90.00
_cell.angle_gamma   90.00
#
_symmetry.space_group_name_H-M   'P 1'
#
loop_
_entity.id
_entity.type
_entity.pdbx_description
1 polymer ?
#
loop_
_entity_poly.entity_id
_entity_poly.type
_entity_poly.pdbx_seq_one_letter_code
_entity_poly.pdbx_strand_id
1 'polypeptide(L)' 'MVAVSASGKPRHPVFREYFEQKVKEGKNKPQALVCVARRLVRIIYGMMKTKTEYRPYEKVDDKN' A
#
# COMPACT_ATOMS: atom_id res chain seq x y z
N MET A 1 -1.43 -7.85 0.84
CA MET A 1 -2.89 -7.60 0.98
C MET A 1 -3.13 -6.82 2.28
N VAL A 2 -4.16 -5.97 2.34
CA VAL A 2 -4.40 -4.94 3.39
C VAL A 2 -4.83 -5.49 4.78
N ALA A 3 -4.57 -6.78 5.01
CA ALA A 3 -4.96 -7.48 6.21
C ALA A 3 -4.20 -6.98 7.45
N VAL A 4 -4.89 -7.03 8.58
CA VAL A 4 -4.33 -6.77 9.92
C VAL A 4 -4.12 -8.12 10.60
N SER A 5 -3.01 -8.29 11.31
CA SER A 5 -2.81 -9.47 12.15
C SER A 5 -3.79 -9.48 13.33
N ALA A 6 -3.90 -10.63 14.00
CA ALA A 6 -4.65 -10.72 15.26
C ALA A 6 -4.09 -9.77 16.34
N SER A 7 -2.79 -9.43 16.27
CA SER A 7 -2.12 -8.45 17.14
C SER A 7 -2.34 -6.99 16.74
N GLY A 8 -3.25 -6.70 15.79
CA GLY A 8 -3.56 -5.34 15.37
C GLY A 8 -2.53 -4.70 14.43
N LYS A 9 -1.46 -5.40 14.07
CA LYS A 9 -0.40 -4.87 13.19
C LYS A 9 -0.75 -5.10 11.72
N PRO A 10 -0.75 -4.05 10.88
CA PRO A 10 -0.93 -4.22 9.43
C PRO A 10 0.19 -5.06 8.83
N ARG A 11 -0.15 -6.06 8.00
CA ARG A 11 0.87 -6.87 7.29
C ARG A 11 1.66 -6.06 6.27
N HIS A 12 1.08 -4.99 5.75
CA HIS A 12 1.75 -4.06 4.85
C HIS A 12 1.30 -2.63 5.16
N PRO A 13 1.98 -1.92 6.07
CA PRO A 13 1.55 -0.62 6.59
C PRO A 13 1.27 0.41 5.49
N VAL A 14 2.14 0.53 4.49
CA VAL A 14 1.99 1.48 3.38
C VAL A 14 0.71 1.26 2.56
N PHE A 15 0.32 0.00 2.34
CA PHE A 15 -0.89 -0.32 1.58
C PHE A 15 -2.14 -0.20 2.44
N ARG A 16 -2.00 -0.38 3.76
CA ARG A 16 -3.07 -0.14 4.71
C ARG A 16 -3.42 1.33 4.80
N GLU A 17 -2.41 2.19 4.98
CA GLU A 17 -2.59 3.64 5.00
C GLU A 17 -3.21 4.14 3.70
N TYR A 18 -2.72 3.67 2.55
CA TYR A 18 -3.27 4.06 1.25
C TYR A 18 -4.73 3.61 1.08
N PHE A 19 -5.08 2.40 1.53
CA PHE A 19 -6.46 1.93 1.54
C PHE A 19 -7.36 2.81 2.42
N GLU A 20 -6.93 3.11 3.64
CA GLU A 20 -7.67 3.95 4.59
C GLU A 20 -7.84 5.38 4.06
N GLN A 21 -6.81 5.94 3.43
CA GLN A 21 -6.90 7.23 2.72
C GLN A 21 -7.98 7.19 1.64
N LYS A 22 -8.03 6.13 0.82
CA LYS A 22 -9.07 5.99 -0.22
C LYS A 22 -10.47 5.82 0.34
N VAL A 23 -10.61 5.17 1.51
CA VAL A 23 -11.90 5.12 2.21
C VAL A 23 -12.29 6.49 2.76
N LYS A 24 -11.34 7.26 3.33
CA LYS A 24 -11.58 8.65 3.81
C LYS A 24 -11.96 9.60 2.69
N GLU A 25 -11.43 9.40 1.47
CA GLU A 25 -11.83 10.11 0.26
C GLU A 25 -13.26 9.76 -0.23
N GLY A 26 -13.99 8.90 0.48
CA GLY A 26 -15.37 8.52 0.17
C GLY A 26 -15.52 7.30 -0.74
N LYS A 27 -14.43 6.59 -1.07
CA LYS A 27 -14.53 5.36 -1.86
C LYS A 27 -15.06 4.20 -1.02
N ASN A 28 -15.88 3.36 -1.63
CA ASN A 28 -16.31 2.13 -0.98
C ASN A 28 -15.11 1.15 -0.81
N LYS A 29 -15.23 0.20 0.13
CA LYS A 29 -14.13 -0.74 0.44
C LYS A 29 -13.66 -1.52 -0.79
N PRO A 30 -14.54 -2.09 -1.66
CA PRO A 30 -14.10 -2.73 -2.90
C PRO A 30 -13.31 -1.80 -3.82
N GLN A 31 -13.77 -0.58 -4.06
CA GLN A 31 -13.09 0.42 -4.90
C GLN A 31 -11.72 0.80 -4.33
N ALA A 32 -11.61 0.93 -3.01
CA ALA A 32 -10.34 1.17 -2.34
C ALA A 32 -9.36 -0.01 -2.53
N LEU A 33 -9.83 -1.25 -2.49
CA LEU A 33 -9.01 -2.43 -2.81
C LEU A 33 -8.53 -2.41 -4.27
N VAL A 34 -9.40 -2.06 -5.22
CA VAL A 34 -8.99 -1.92 -6.63
C VAL A 34 -7.93 -0.81 -6.79
N CYS A 35 -8.04 0.29 -6.03
CA CYS A 35 -7.00 1.33 -6.02
C CYS A 35 -5.64 0.80 -5.54
N VAL A 36 -5.63 -0.06 -4.51
CA VAL A 36 -4.40 -0.73 -4.03
C VAL A 36 -3.84 -1.67 -5.10
N ALA A 37 -4.68 -2.47 -5.75
CA ALA A 37 -4.27 -3.38 -6.82
C ALA A 37 -3.64 -2.62 -8.01
N ARG A 38 -4.24 -1.50 -8.42
CA ARG A 38 -3.68 -0.63 -9.48
C ARG A 38 -2.30 -0.07 -9.11
N ARG A 39 -2.10 0.31 -7.84
CA ARG A 39 -0.79 0.75 -7.34
C ARG A 39 0.25 -0.37 -7.43
N LEU A 40 -0.14 -1.59 -7.10
CA LEU A 40 0.72 -2.78 -7.20
C LEU A 40 1.13 -3.07 -8.65
N VAL A 41 0.20 -3.01 -9.60
CA VAL A 41 0.51 -3.18 -11.03
C VAL A 41 1.47 -2.10 -11.54
N ARG A 42 1.29 -0.84 -11.12
CA ARG A 42 2.23 0.25 -11.45
C ARG A 42 3.64 0.00 -10.92
N ILE A 43 3.77 -0.52 -9.69
CA ILE A 43 5.06 -0.87 -9.10
C ILE A 43 5.74 -1.96 -9.92
N ILE A 44 5.03 -3.06 -10.22
CA ILE A 44 5.54 -4.18 -11.02
C ILE A 44 5.98 -3.68 -12.40
N TYR A 45 5.15 -2.88 -13.06
CA TYR A 45 5.50 -2.27 -14.34
C TYR A 45 6.76 -1.41 -14.25
N GLY A 46 6.88 -0.59 -13.21
CA GLY A 46 8.08 0.21 -12.92
C GLY A 46 9.33 -0.67 -12.82
N MET A 47 9.28 -1.71 -11.98
CA MET A 47 10.38 -2.67 -11.81
C MET A 47 10.78 -3.34 -13.13
N MET A 48 9.79 -3.80 -13.90
CA MET A 48 10.04 -4.45 -15.19
C MET A 48 10.67 -3.52 -16.21
N LYS A 49 10.30 -2.24 -16.19
CA LYS A 49 10.77 -1.19 -17.10
C LYS A 49 12.18 -0.73 -16.76
N THR A 50 12.47 -0.48 -15.49
CA THR A 50 13.78 0.01 -15.03
C THR A 50 14.78 -1.12 -14.76
N LYS A 51 14.31 -2.37 -14.72
CA LYS A 51 15.09 -3.54 -14.31
C LYS A 51 15.68 -3.38 -12.90
N THR A 52 14.99 -2.61 -12.05
CA THR A 52 15.40 -2.41 -10.66
C THR A 52 14.47 -3.17 -9.72
N GLU A 53 15.03 -3.62 -8.61
CA GLU A 53 14.26 -4.21 -7.52
C GLU A 53 13.24 -3.23 -6.92
N TYR A 54 12.22 -3.79 -6.25
CA TYR A 54 11.31 -2.99 -5.47
C TYR A 54 12.02 -2.49 -4.21
N ARG A 55 12.03 -1.17 -4.03
CA ARG A 55 12.44 -0.55 -2.78
C ARG A 55 11.19 -0.02 -2.09
N PRO A 56 10.70 -0.67 -1.02
CA PRO A 56 9.61 -0.14 -0.24
C PRO A 56 9.99 1.27 0.26
N TYR A 57 9.06 2.21 0.21
CA TYR A 57 9.26 3.48 0.91
C TYR A 57 9.20 3.17 2.40
N GLU A 58 10.36 3.04 3.03
CA GLU A 58 10.48 3.10 4.48
C GLU A 58 10.18 4.54 4.86
N LYS A 59 9.03 4.77 5.50
CA LYS A 59 8.89 5.99 6.29
C LYS A 59 9.96 5.86 7.37
N VAL A 60 10.97 6.74 7.32
CA VAL A 60 11.87 6.94 8.45
C VAL A 60 10.96 7.27 9.63
N ASP A 61 10.90 6.38 10.62
CA ASP A 61 10.22 6.68 11.86
C ASP A 61 11.00 7.83 12.50
N ASP A 62 10.56 9.07 12.29
CA ASP A 62 10.95 10.24 13.08
C ASP A 62 10.42 10.03 14.50
N LYS A 63 11.07 9.14 15.25
CA LYS A 63 11.01 9.10 16.70
C LYS A 63 12.20 9.89 17.21
N ASN A 64 11.99 11.20 17.35
CA ASN A 64 12.72 12.03 18.30
C ASN A 64 11.82 12.33 19.49
#